data_AF-A0A1G9ELC7-F1
#
_entry.id   AF-A0A1G9ELC7-F1
#
_cell.length_a   1.000
_cell.length_b   1.000
_cell.length_c   1.000
_cell.angle_alpha   90.00
_cell.angle_beta   90.00
_cell.angle_gamma   90.00
#
_symmetry.space_group_name_H-M   'P 1'
#
loop_
_entity.id
_entity.type
_entity.pdbx_description
1 polymer ?
#
loop_
_entity_poly.entity_id
_entity_poly.type
_entity_poly.pdbx_seq_one_letter_code
_entity_poly.pdbx_strand_id
1 'polypeptide(L)'
;MKKQLLAIGLTIGVLGAVPLQAQDGEALFKSKPCVACHQVDGKMVGPALKEIGAKYAGQEGAVEMLATSIKNGVSGKWGPMAMPPNPVTEEEARLLAEWVLSLNEK
;
A
#
# COMPACT_ATOMS: atom_id res chain seq x y z
N MET A 1 55.41 19.84 14.77
CA MET A 1 55.40 18.52 15.45
C MET A 1 54.02 18.31 16.07
N LYS A 2 53.37 17.22 15.69
CA LYS A 2 51.97 16.86 15.99
C LYS A 2 51.70 16.78 17.49
N LYS A 3 50.66 17.47 17.96
CA LYS A 3 49.94 17.13 19.19
C LYS A 3 48.48 16.95 18.83
N GLN A 4 48.04 15.69 18.86
CA GLN A 4 46.64 15.31 18.82
C GLN A 4 46.03 15.64 20.17
N LEU A 5 44.83 16.22 20.19
CA LEU A 5 43.87 16.02 21.27
C LEU A 5 42.48 15.87 20.64
N LEU A 6 41.97 14.64 20.72
CA LEU A 6 40.58 14.26 20.56
C LEU A 6 39.73 14.98 21.62
N ALA A 7 38.55 15.44 21.24
CA ALA A 7 37.26 14.96 21.79
C ALA A 7 36.11 15.85 21.32
N ILE A 8 34.91 15.26 21.35
CA ILE A 8 33.58 15.85 21.22
C ILE A 8 33.04 15.92 19.79
N GLY A 9 32.29 14.87 19.46
CA GLY A 9 31.34 14.83 18.37
C GLY A 9 30.31 13.75 18.68
N LEU A 10 29.33 14.09 19.51
CA LEU A 10 28.15 13.28 19.82
C LEU A 10 27.37 13.06 18.51
N THR A 11 27.64 11.98 17.79
CA THR A 11 26.78 11.57 16.68
C THR A 11 25.57 10.84 17.26
N ILE A 12 24.52 11.61 17.52
CA ILE A 12 23.15 11.09 17.61
C ILE A 12 22.84 10.51 16.23
N GLY A 13 22.97 9.19 16.10
CA GLY A 13 22.44 8.46 14.96
C GLY A 13 20.92 8.49 15.06
N VAL A 14 20.30 9.51 14.46
CA VAL A 14 18.86 9.48 14.17
C VAL A 14 18.69 8.35 13.15
N LEU A 15 18.23 7.18 13.61
CA LEU A 15 17.59 6.20 12.73
C LEU A 15 16.33 6.89 12.18
N GLY A 16 16.47 7.52 11.01
CA GLY A 16 15.33 7.95 10.22
C GLY A 16 14.50 6.70 9.89
N ALA A 17 13.25 6.70 10.35
CA ALA A 17 12.26 5.72 9.92
C ALA A 17 12.06 5.87 8.41
N VAL A 18 12.70 5.02 7.63
CA VAL A 18 12.42 4.88 6.21
C VAL A 18 11.07 4.13 6.11
N PRO A 19 10.08 4.59 5.33
CA PRO A 19 8.82 3.89 5.19
C PRO A 19 9.05 2.60 4.39
N LEU A 20 9.36 1.52 5.10
CA LEU A 20 9.61 0.20 4.51
C LEU A 20 8.35 -0.38 3.82
N GLN A 21 7.16 0.16 4.08
CA GLN A 21 5.88 -0.40 3.63
C GLN A 21 5.60 -0.29 2.12
N ALA A 22 6.15 0.69 1.40
CA ALA A 22 5.73 0.93 0.00
C ALA A 22 6.29 -0.10 -1.00
N GLN A 23 7.51 -0.60 -0.78
CA GLN A 23 8.11 -1.62 -1.66
C GLN A 23 7.44 -3.00 -1.47
N ASP A 24 6.92 -3.25 -0.27
CA ASP A 24 6.25 -4.52 0.07
C ASP A 24 4.87 -4.64 -0.58
N GLY A 25 4.13 -3.52 -0.72
CA GLY A 25 2.78 -3.53 -1.27
C GLY A 25 2.70 -3.90 -2.76
N GLU A 26 3.57 -3.32 -3.59
CA GLU A 26 3.61 -3.62 -5.02
C GLU A 26 4.07 -5.06 -5.28
N ALA A 27 5.10 -5.52 -4.54
CA ALA A 27 5.59 -6.89 -4.64
C ALA A 27 4.51 -7.89 -4.22
N LEU A 28 3.81 -7.61 -3.12
CA LEU A 28 2.70 -8.43 -2.64
C LEU A 28 1.57 -8.46 -3.68
N PHE A 29 1.15 -7.32 -4.23
CA PHE A 29 0.16 -7.23 -5.30
C PHE A 29 0.51 -8.12 -6.51
N LYS A 30 1.79 -8.10 -6.93
CA LYS A 30 2.30 -8.93 -8.05
C LYS A 30 2.37 -10.42 -7.72
N SER A 31 2.56 -10.76 -6.44
CA SER A 31 2.59 -12.16 -5.97
C SER A 31 1.19 -12.79 -5.81
N LYS A 32 0.15 -11.96 -5.71
CA LYS A 32 -1.24 -12.38 -5.48
C LYS A 32 -2.06 -12.36 -6.79
N PRO A 33 -3.26 -12.98 -6.82
CA PRO A 33 -4.11 -13.01 -8.02
C PRO A 33 -4.62 -11.63 -8.51
N CYS A 34 -4.33 -10.56 -7.79
CA CYS A 34 -4.83 -9.21 -8.03
C CYS A 34 -4.52 -8.70 -9.45
N VAL A 35 -3.32 -9.03 -9.97
CA VAL A 35 -2.85 -8.65 -11.32
C VAL A 35 -3.72 -9.20 -12.45
N ALA A 36 -4.53 -10.23 -12.21
CA ALA A 36 -5.44 -10.78 -13.21
C ALA A 36 -6.63 -9.84 -13.49
N CYS A 37 -6.96 -8.96 -12.55
CA CYS A 37 -8.19 -8.14 -12.60
C CYS A 37 -7.93 -6.64 -12.46
N HIS A 38 -6.78 -6.24 -11.89
CA HIS A 38 -6.44 -4.85 -11.64
C HIS A 38 -5.10 -4.46 -12.28
N GLN A 39 -4.97 -3.19 -12.65
CA GLN A 39 -3.71 -2.55 -13.00
C GLN A 39 -3.53 -1.28 -12.18
N VAL A 40 -2.30 -0.78 -12.09
CA VAL A 40 -1.99 0.45 -11.36
C VAL A 40 -2.74 1.65 -11.98
N ASP A 41 -2.60 1.84 -13.29
CA ASP A 41 -3.04 3.04 -14.01
C ASP A 41 -4.00 2.74 -15.18
N GLY A 42 -4.71 1.62 -15.09
CA GLY A 42 -5.59 1.16 -16.16
C GLY A 42 -6.77 0.36 -15.62
N LYS A 43 -7.95 0.59 -16.21
CA LYS A 43 -9.12 -0.23 -15.95
C LYS A 43 -8.97 -1.57 -16.67
N MET A 44 -9.24 -2.67 -15.97
CA MET A 44 -9.39 -4.00 -16.56
C MET A 44 -10.77 -4.55 -16.19
N VAL A 45 -10.82 -5.63 -15.41
CA VAL A 45 -12.05 -6.16 -14.83
C VAL A 45 -12.46 -5.30 -13.63
N GLY A 46 -11.49 -5.00 -12.76
CA GLY A 46 -11.61 -4.05 -11.67
C GLY A 46 -11.17 -2.64 -12.09
N PRO A 47 -11.47 -1.62 -11.24
CA PRO A 47 -10.95 -0.26 -11.40
C PRO A 47 -9.42 -0.23 -11.33
N ALA A 48 -8.83 0.83 -11.89
CA ALA A 48 -7.40 1.08 -11.72
C ALA A 48 -7.09 1.30 -10.22
N LEU A 49 -5.95 0.84 -9.73
CA LEU A 49 -5.60 1.03 -8.32
C LEU A 49 -5.50 2.51 -7.95
N LYS A 50 -4.99 3.35 -8.86
CA LYS A 50 -4.98 4.81 -8.69
C LYS A 50 -6.38 5.41 -8.55
N GLU A 51 -7.38 4.89 -9.26
CA GLU A 51 -8.78 5.34 -9.11
C GLU A 51 -9.35 5.00 -7.73
N ILE A 52 -8.99 3.82 -7.19
CA ILE A 52 -9.35 3.42 -5.82
C ILE A 52 -8.69 4.36 -4.82
N GLY A 53 -7.38 4.57 -4.95
CA GLY A 53 -6.61 5.47 -4.09
C GLY A 53 -7.17 6.89 -4.09
N ALA A 54 -7.47 7.44 -5.28
CA ALA A 54 -8.05 8.77 -5.43
C ALA A 54 -9.46 8.87 -4.83
N LYS A 55 -10.32 7.85 -5.02
CA LYS A 55 -11.69 7.86 -4.48
C LYS A 55 -11.73 7.88 -2.95
N TYR A 56 -10.79 7.20 -2.30
CA TYR A 56 -10.77 7.03 -0.85
C TYR A 56 -9.69 7.89 -0.16
N ALA A 57 -9.05 8.81 -0.90
CA ALA A 57 -8.04 9.71 -0.39
C ALA A 57 -8.60 10.56 0.78
N GLY A 58 -7.90 10.54 1.92
CA GLY A 58 -8.27 11.31 3.10
C GLY A 58 -9.53 10.81 3.84
N GLN A 59 -10.15 9.70 3.41
CA GLN A 59 -11.28 9.13 4.12
C GLN A 59 -10.79 8.39 5.37
N GLU A 60 -11.34 8.76 6.53
CA GLU A 60 -11.11 8.05 7.79
C GLU A 60 -11.58 6.59 7.70
N GLY A 61 -10.74 5.66 8.16
CA GLY A 61 -11.02 4.21 8.09
C GLY A 61 -10.93 3.59 6.69
N ALA A 62 -10.37 4.30 5.69
CA ALA A 62 -10.22 3.78 4.33
C ALA A 62 -9.37 2.51 4.27
N VAL A 63 -8.31 2.43 5.08
CA VAL A 63 -7.41 1.26 5.13
C VAL A 63 -8.19 0.00 5.51
N GLU A 64 -8.93 0.04 6.62
CA GLU A 64 -9.69 -1.10 7.14
C GLU A 64 -10.82 -1.51 6.21
N MET A 65 -11.50 -0.52 5.62
CA MET A 65 -12.57 -0.74 4.65
C MET A 65 -12.06 -1.43 3.38
N LEU A 66 -10.91 -0.98 2.86
CA LEU A 66 -10.27 -1.60 1.69
C LEU A 66 -9.70 -2.97 2.03
N ALA A 67 -9.04 -3.13 3.17
CA ALA A 67 -8.52 -4.42 3.63
C ALA A 67 -9.65 -5.47 3.75
N THR A 68 -10.78 -5.09 4.35
CA THR A 68 -11.97 -5.94 4.43
C THR A 68 -12.48 -6.32 3.03
N SER A 69 -12.52 -5.36 2.11
CA SER A 69 -12.97 -5.60 0.73
C SER A 69 -12.00 -6.52 -0.03
N ILE A 70 -10.68 -6.33 0.13
CA ILE A 70 -9.62 -7.14 -0.47
C ILE A 70 -9.73 -8.59 0.02
N LYS A 71 -9.86 -8.79 1.33
CA LYS A 71 -9.92 -10.12 1.93
C LYS A 71 -11.22 -10.85 1.61
N ASN A 72 -12.36 -10.20 1.83
CA ASN A 72 -13.68 -10.85 1.79
C ASN A 72 -14.41 -10.69 0.44
N GLY A 73 -13.84 -9.93 -0.49
CA GLY A 73 -14.50 -9.58 -1.74
C GLY A 73 -15.47 -8.41 -1.59
N VAL A 74 -15.93 -7.90 -2.73
CA VAL A 74 -16.89 -6.78 -2.78
C VAL A 74 -17.69 -6.80 -4.08
N SER A 75 -18.96 -6.41 -4.01
CA SER A 75 -19.86 -6.31 -5.16
C SER A 75 -20.57 -4.95 -5.18
N GLY A 76 -20.92 -4.46 -6.39
CA GLY A 76 -21.79 -3.29 -6.56
C GLY A 76 -21.14 -1.92 -6.35
N LYS A 77 -19.87 -1.84 -5.90
CA LYS A 77 -19.18 -0.55 -5.68
C LYS A 77 -18.58 0.09 -6.94
N TRP A 78 -18.19 -0.72 -7.92
CA TRP A 78 -17.41 -0.30 -9.10
C TRP A 78 -18.02 -0.77 -10.43
N GLY A 79 -19.17 -1.44 -10.38
CA GLY A 79 -19.83 -2.03 -11.53
C GLY A 79 -20.54 -3.34 -11.17
N PRO A 80 -21.04 -4.07 -12.19
CA PRO A 80 -21.75 -5.33 -12.00
C PRO A 80 -20.83 -6.50 -11.63
N MET A 81 -19.52 -6.39 -11.91
CA MET A 81 -18.54 -7.44 -11.58
C MET A 81 -18.23 -7.41 -10.08
N ALA A 82 -18.32 -8.58 -9.45
CA ALA A 82 -17.91 -8.78 -8.06
C ALA A 82 -16.44 -9.18 -8.00
N MET A 83 -15.70 -8.60 -7.06
CA MET A 83 -14.39 -9.09 -6.68
C MET A 83 -14.58 -10.24 -5.68
N PRO A 84 -14.09 -11.46 -5.96
CA PRO A 84 -14.17 -12.57 -5.03
C PRO A 84 -13.25 -12.36 -3.81
N PRO A 85 -13.44 -13.13 -2.72
CA PRO A 85 -12.48 -13.19 -1.62
C PRO A 85 -11.07 -13.56 -2.12
N ASN A 86 -10.03 -12.93 -1.56
CA ASN A 86 -8.64 -13.21 -1.92
C ASN A 86 -7.93 -14.02 -0.82
N PRO A 87 -6.99 -14.92 -1.18
CA PRO A 87 -6.21 -15.69 -0.21
C PRO A 87 -5.10 -14.84 0.41
N VAL A 88 -5.50 -13.93 1.30
CA VAL A 88 -4.61 -13.03 2.05
C VAL A 88 -4.87 -13.10 3.54
N THR A 89 -3.82 -12.88 4.34
CA THR A 89 -3.97 -12.62 5.78
C THR A 89 -4.55 -11.23 6.02
N GLU A 90 -4.97 -10.94 7.26
CA GLU A 90 -5.41 -9.57 7.62
C GLU A 90 -4.28 -8.55 7.43
N GLU A 91 -3.05 -8.95 7.76
CA GLU A 91 -1.88 -8.10 7.64
C GLU A 91 -1.54 -7.81 6.17
N GLU A 92 -1.55 -8.82 5.32
CA GLU A 92 -1.37 -8.67 3.87
C GLU A 92 -2.47 -7.78 3.27
N ALA A 93 -3.72 -7.95 3.67
CA ALA A 93 -4.84 -7.14 3.19
C ALA A 93 -4.69 -5.67 3.58
N ARG A 94 -4.25 -5.40 4.83
CA ARG A 94 -3.97 -4.04 5.31
C ARG A 94 -2.81 -3.40 4.54
N LEU A 95 -1.73 -4.15 4.34
CA LEU A 95 -0.55 -3.66 3.60
C LEU A 95 -0.92 -3.31 2.15
N LEU A 96 -1.69 -4.16 1.47
CA LEU A 96 -2.23 -3.87 0.14
C LEU A 96 -3.13 -2.63 0.13
N ALA A 97 -4.01 -2.47 1.13
CA ALA A 97 -4.90 -1.32 1.23
C ALA A 97 -4.12 -0.01 1.41
N GLU A 98 -3.12 0.00 2.29
CA GLU A 98 -2.23 1.15 2.49
C GLU A 98 -1.47 1.51 1.23
N TRP A 99 -0.94 0.50 0.54
CA TRP A 99 -0.25 0.73 -0.72
C TRP A 99 -1.18 1.30 -1.78
N VAL A 100 -2.39 0.75 -1.97
CA VAL A 100 -3.38 1.29 -2.92
C VAL A 100 -3.74 2.74 -2.60
N LEU A 101 -3.90 3.08 -1.32
CA LEU A 101 -4.17 4.46 -0.91
C LEU A 101 -2.98 5.39 -1.14
N SER A 102 -1.75 4.88 -1.12
CA SER A 102 -0.55 5.67 -1.45
C SER A 102 -0.38 5.97 -2.94
N LEU A 103 -1.11 5.27 -3.82
CA LEU A 103 -1.07 5.50 -5.27
C LEU A 103 -1.88 6.74 -5.71
N ASN A 104 -2.38 7.53 -4.76
CA ASN A 104 -3.20 8.72 -5.02
C ASN A 104 -2.38 10.00 -5.32
N GLU A 105 -1.06 9.88 -5.42
CA GLU A 105 -0.14 11.00 -5.67
C GLU A 105 0.33 11.01 -7.13
N LYS A 106 0.54 12.21 -7.68
CA LYS A 106 0.93 12.47 -9.08
C LYS A 106 2.30 11.92 -9.43
#